data_AF-A0A8E6MU10-F1
#
_entry.id   AF-A0A8E6MU10-F1
#
_cell.length_a   1.000
_cell.length_b   1.000
_cell.length_c   1.000
_cell.angle_alpha   90.00
_cell.angle_beta   90.00
_cell.angle_gamma   90.00
#
_symmetry.space_group_name_H-M   'P 1'
#
loop_
_entity.id
_entity.type
_entity.pdbx_description
1 polymer ?
#
loop_
_entity_poly.entity_id
_entity_poly.type
_entity_poly.pdbx_seq_one_letter_code
_entity_poly.pdbx_strand_id
1 'polypeptide(L)'
;MSNIDKQALREAAERAIHDDWGYDTDIFHEQVTPSVVLALLDELDKKQQYIKLRDQENEDIALTVGKLRVELEHYKSREERVTKLVLDNSTSWDVLYEKLEAAERRIAELEARAVNLPKRSVDEVMHLSGFSRDYAEGWCAGNDNAIHEIRTAGIKVKE
;
A
#
# COMPACT_ATOMS: atom_id res chain seq x y z
N MET A 1 18.16 53.17 4.14
CA MET A 1 17.61 53.54 2.83
C MET A 1 18.08 54.94 2.55
N SER A 2 18.67 55.21 1.38
CA SER A 2 19.05 56.58 1.05
C SER A 2 17.77 57.43 1.00
N ASN A 3 17.81 58.66 1.50
CA ASN A 3 16.65 59.57 1.54
C ASN A 3 16.43 60.24 0.17
N ILE A 4 16.76 59.53 -0.91
CA ILE A 4 16.71 60.04 -2.28
C ILE A 4 15.28 59.94 -2.78
N ASP A 5 14.70 61.07 -3.15
CA ASP A 5 13.41 61.10 -3.83
C ASP A 5 13.58 60.69 -5.31
N LYS A 6 13.44 59.39 -5.54
CA LYS A 6 13.61 58.77 -6.87
C LYS A 6 12.52 59.20 -7.86
N GLN A 7 11.34 59.53 -7.35
CA GLN A 7 10.22 59.94 -8.17
C GLN A 7 10.45 61.38 -8.64
N ALA A 8 10.87 62.29 -7.76
CA ALA A 8 11.25 63.64 -8.12
C ALA A 8 12.45 63.67 -9.10
N LEU A 9 13.48 62.85 -8.89
CA LEU A 9 14.60 62.71 -9.83
C LEU A 9 14.17 62.21 -11.20
N ARG A 10 13.21 61.28 -11.25
CA ARG A 10 12.66 60.77 -12.51
C ARG A 10 11.87 61.85 -13.24
N GLU A 11 11.02 62.58 -12.53
CA GLU A 11 10.22 63.67 -13.11
C GLU A 11 11.09 64.84 -13.57
N ALA A 12 12.17 65.17 -12.85
CA ALA A 12 13.14 66.16 -13.28
C ALA A 12 13.91 65.71 -14.54
N ALA A 13 14.31 64.44 -14.61
CA ALA A 13 14.94 63.86 -15.80
C ALA A 13 14.02 63.89 -17.02
N GLU A 14 12.75 63.49 -16.85
CA GLU A 14 11.76 63.48 -17.93
C GLU A 14 11.48 64.90 -18.45
N ARG A 15 11.41 65.89 -17.56
CA ARG A 15 11.20 67.31 -17.93
C ARG A 15 12.41 67.90 -18.66
N ALA A 16 13.63 67.61 -18.20
CA ALA A 16 14.87 68.04 -18.84
C ALA A 16 15.06 67.48 -20.27
N ILE A 17 14.55 66.28 -20.57
CA ILE A 17 14.61 65.67 -21.91
C ILE A 17 13.69 66.39 -22.91
N HIS A 18 12.61 67.02 -22.44
CA HIS A 18 11.56 67.61 -23.27
C HIS A 18 11.62 69.15 -23.37
N ASP A 19 12.48 69.82 -22.60
CA ASP A 19 12.61 71.27 -22.60
C ASP A 19 13.52 71.77 -23.74
N ASP A 20 13.04 72.78 -24.47
CA ASP A 20 13.69 73.37 -25.66
C ASP A 20 14.59 74.57 -25.28
N TRP A 21 14.42 75.13 -24.07
CA TRP A 21 15.09 76.36 -23.62
C TRP A 21 16.22 76.13 -22.61
N GLY A 22 16.46 74.86 -22.21
CA GLY A 22 17.62 74.43 -21.40
C GLY A 22 17.52 74.70 -19.89
N TYR A 23 16.45 75.36 -19.41
CA TYR A 23 16.30 75.72 -18.00
C TYR A 23 16.05 74.49 -17.11
N ASP A 24 15.26 73.53 -17.59
CA ASP A 24 14.99 72.29 -16.85
C ASP A 24 16.22 71.35 -16.80
N THR A 25 17.14 71.48 -17.78
CA THR A 25 18.41 70.73 -17.80
C THR A 25 19.35 71.19 -16.68
N ASP A 26 19.44 72.49 -16.42
CA ASP A 26 20.26 73.04 -15.34
C ASP A 26 19.73 72.62 -13.96
N ILE A 27 18.41 72.64 -13.77
CA ILE A 27 17.74 72.15 -12.55
C ILE A 27 18.04 70.67 -12.30
N PHE A 28 18.03 69.85 -13.35
CA PHE A 28 18.36 68.44 -13.23
C PHE A 28 19.82 68.23 -12.83
N HIS A 29 20.76 68.97 -13.40
CA HIS A 29 22.19 68.88 -13.03
C HIS A 29 22.45 69.27 -11.57
N GLU A 30 21.72 70.25 -11.02
CA GLU A 30 21.82 70.61 -9.60
C GLU A 30 21.32 69.49 -8.67
N GLN A 31 20.28 68.75 -9.10
CA GLN A 31 19.74 67.62 -8.34
C GLN A 31 20.58 66.34 -8.47
N VAL A 32 21.22 66.11 -9.62
CA VAL A 32 22.08 64.94 -9.89
C VAL A 32 23.51 65.21 -9.42
N THR A 33 23.66 65.31 -8.11
CA THR A 33 24.97 65.38 -7.48
C THR A 33 25.68 64.01 -7.55
N PRO A 34 27.03 63.96 -7.58
CA PRO A 34 27.78 62.70 -7.55
C PRO A 34 27.38 61.77 -6.39
N SER A 35 27.01 62.34 -5.23
CA SER A 35 26.50 61.58 -4.08
C SER A 35 25.17 60.88 -4.35
N VAL A 36 24.26 61.51 -5.10
CA VAL A 36 22.97 60.92 -5.49
C VAL A 36 23.20 59.77 -6.47
N VAL A 37 24.08 59.95 -7.45
CA VAL A 37 24.43 58.91 -8.43
C VAL A 37 25.06 57.70 -7.74
N LEU A 38 26.04 57.90 -6.84
CA LEU A 38 26.69 56.82 -6.10
C LEU A 38 25.70 56.03 -5.24
N ALA A 39 24.80 56.72 -4.53
CA ALA A 39 23.78 56.05 -3.72
C ALA A 39 22.77 55.24 -4.56
N LEU A 40 22.41 55.71 -5.76
CA LEU A 40 21.57 54.95 -6.69
C LEU A 40 22.30 53.71 -7.24
N LEU A 41 23.60 53.82 -7.54
CA LEU A 41 24.44 52.69 -7.96
C LEU A 41 24.57 51.65 -6.84
N ASP A 42 24.85 52.07 -5.61
CA ASP A 42 24.92 51.18 -4.43
C ASP A 42 23.60 50.42 -4.21
N GLU A 43 22.45 51.08 -4.40
CA GLU A 43 21.15 50.44 -4.28
C GLU A 43 20.84 49.49 -5.43
N LEU A 44 21.30 49.81 -6.64
CA LEU A 44 21.16 48.95 -7.82
C LEU A 44 22.02 47.69 -7.66
N ASP A 45 23.26 47.81 -7.18
CA ASP A 45 24.15 46.70 -6.90
C ASP A 45 23.57 45.77 -5.81
N LYS A 46 23.03 46.35 -4.72
CA LYS A 46 22.33 45.58 -3.68
C LYS A 46 21.12 44.83 -4.23
N LYS A 47 20.32 45.47 -5.09
CA LYS A 47 19.17 44.82 -5.74
C LYS A 47 19.60 43.70 -6.67
N GLN A 48 20.67 43.88 -7.44
CA GLN A 48 21.21 42.83 -8.31
C GLN A 48 21.72 41.64 -7.49
N GLN A 49 22.42 41.88 -6.38
CA GLN A 49 22.85 40.82 -5.47
C GLN A 49 21.65 40.09 -4.86
N TYR A 50 20.62 40.82 -4.44
CA TYR A 50 19.39 40.22 -3.93
C TYR A 50 18.73 39.31 -4.97
N ILE A 51 18.59 39.77 -6.22
CA ILE A 51 18.01 38.98 -7.31
C ILE A 51 18.81 37.68 -7.52
N LYS A 52 20.14 37.76 -7.58
CA LYS A 52 21.00 36.58 -7.73
C LYS A 52 20.79 35.54 -6.63
N LEU A 53 20.71 35.99 -5.36
CA LEU A 53 20.44 35.09 -4.24
C LEU A 53 19.07 34.43 -4.34
N ARG A 54 18.07 35.20 -4.75
CA ARG A 54 16.68 34.75 -4.92
C ARG A 54 16.54 33.76 -6.08
N ASP A 55 17.29 33.97 -7.16
CA ASP A 55 17.32 33.05 -8.29
C ASP A 55 18.01 31.73 -7.92
N GLN A 56 19.10 31.78 -7.15
CA GLN A 56 19.77 30.59 -6.62
C GLN A 56 18.83 29.80 -5.67
N GLU A 57 18.16 30.50 -4.75
CA GLU A 57 17.20 29.88 -3.84
C GLU A 57 16.05 29.21 -4.62
N ASN A 58 15.53 29.88 -5.65
CA ASN A 58 14.49 29.31 -6.51
C ASN A 58 14.97 28.05 -7.25
N GLU A 59 16.23 28.01 -7.70
CA GLU A 59 16.82 26.83 -8.32
C GLU A 59 16.94 25.67 -7.32
N ASP A 60 17.43 25.95 -6.11
CA ASP A 60 17.55 24.95 -5.05
C ASP A 60 16.18 24.39 -4.62
N ILE A 61 15.16 25.25 -4.55
CA ILE A 61 13.77 24.86 -4.30
C ILE A 61 13.27 23.97 -5.44
N ALA A 62 13.50 24.34 -6.70
CA ALA A 62 13.06 23.55 -7.85
C ALA A 62 13.69 22.15 -7.85
N LEU A 63 14.98 22.04 -7.52
CA LEU A 63 15.69 20.77 -7.38
C LEU A 63 15.09 19.92 -6.25
N THR A 64 14.81 20.54 -5.10
CA THR A 64 14.25 19.84 -3.93
C THR A 64 12.84 19.35 -4.21
N VAL A 65 11.98 20.20 -4.79
CA VAL A 65 10.62 19.83 -5.20
C VAL A 65 10.65 18.73 -6.26
N GLY A 66 11.61 18.75 -7.18
CA GLY A 66 11.83 17.68 -8.16
C GLY A 66 12.11 16.33 -7.49
N LYS A 67 13.02 16.29 -6.51
CA LYS A 67 13.33 15.07 -5.75
C LYS A 67 12.10 14.53 -4.99
N LEU A 68 11.39 15.42 -4.29
CA LEU A 68 10.19 15.04 -3.54
C LEU A 68 9.07 14.49 -4.43
N ARG A 69 8.91 15.01 -5.66
CA ARG A 69 7.94 14.47 -6.62
C ARG A 69 8.26 13.04 -7.02
N VAL A 70 9.53 12.75 -7.33
CA VAL A 70 9.98 11.39 -7.68
C VAL A 70 9.77 10.43 -6.50
N GLU A 71 10.13 10.85 -5.29
CA GLU A 71 9.90 10.05 -4.08
C GLU A 71 8.41 9.77 -3.86
N LEU A 72 7.55 10.78 -4.02
CA LEU A 72 6.10 10.63 -3.87
C LEU A 72 5.52 9.65 -4.89
N GLU A 73 5.96 9.70 -6.16
CA GLU A 73 5.57 8.74 -7.19
C GLU A 73 5.99 7.32 -6.82
N HIS A 74 7.21 7.15 -6.31
CA HIS A 74 7.68 5.85 -5.83
C HIS A 74 6.84 5.32 -4.65
N TYR A 75 6.47 6.17 -3.69
CA TYR A 75 5.60 5.79 -2.57
C TYR A 75 4.21 5.39 -3.04
N LYS A 76 3.60 6.13 -3.98
CA LYS A 76 2.31 5.77 -4.57
C LYS A 76 2.37 4.41 -5.29
N SER A 77 3.38 4.19 -6.11
CA SER A 77 3.58 2.90 -6.78
C SER A 77 3.79 1.75 -5.78
N ARG A 78 4.47 2.01 -4.65
CA ARG A 78 4.62 1.02 -3.57
C ARG A 78 3.27 0.73 -2.91
N GLU A 79 2.47 1.74 -2.63
CA GLU A 79 1.14 1.60 -2.02
C GLU A 79 0.21 0.76 -2.92
N GLU A 80 0.18 1.03 -4.23
CA GLU A 80 -0.60 0.24 -5.19
C GLU A 80 -0.20 -1.24 -5.19
N ARG A 81 1.11 -1.53 -5.16
CA ARG A 81 1.62 -2.91 -5.08
C ARG A 81 1.21 -3.60 -3.78
N VAL A 82 1.28 -2.90 -2.65
CA VAL A 82 0.88 -3.46 -1.35
C VAL A 82 -0.62 -3.76 -1.35
N THR A 83 -1.46 -2.84 -1.84
CA THR A 83 -2.90 -3.05 -1.96
C THR A 83 -3.22 -4.28 -2.80
N LYS A 84 -2.56 -4.44 -3.95
CA LYS A 84 -2.74 -5.62 -4.80
C LYS A 84 -2.35 -6.92 -4.07
N LEU A 85 -1.19 -6.94 -3.41
CA LEU A 85 -0.75 -8.12 -2.64
C LEU A 85 -1.71 -8.49 -1.52
N VAL A 86 -2.27 -7.49 -0.83
CA VAL A 86 -3.26 -7.73 0.23
C VAL A 86 -4.53 -8.35 -0.34
N LEU A 87 -5.03 -7.85 -1.47
CA LEU A 87 -6.20 -8.42 -2.16
C LEU A 87 -5.93 -9.86 -2.63
N ASP A 88 -4.80 -10.09 -3.31
CA ASP A 88 -4.42 -11.42 -3.80
C ASP A 88 -4.29 -12.40 -2.61
N ASN A 89 -3.66 -12.00 -1.51
CA ASN A 89 -3.58 -12.81 -0.29
C ASN A 89 -4.95 -13.09 0.32
N SER A 90 -5.86 -12.10 0.35
CA SER A 90 -7.23 -12.28 0.84
C SER A 90 -7.96 -13.36 0.04
N THR A 91 -7.91 -13.28 -1.29
CA THR A 91 -8.54 -14.29 -2.16
C THR A 91 -7.93 -15.67 -1.95
N SER A 92 -6.61 -15.74 -1.69
CA SER A 92 -5.95 -17.01 -1.36
C SER A 92 -6.44 -17.58 -0.04
N TRP A 93 -6.70 -16.75 0.98
CA TRP A 93 -7.25 -17.20 2.26
C TRP A 93 -8.68 -17.74 2.10
N ASP A 94 -9.53 -17.06 1.33
CA ASP A 94 -10.91 -17.52 1.07
C ASP A 94 -10.93 -18.94 0.49
N VAL A 95 -10.08 -19.20 -0.52
CA VAL A 95 -9.94 -20.53 -1.13
C VAL A 95 -9.43 -21.57 -0.13
N LEU A 96 -8.54 -21.19 0.79
CA LEU A 96 -8.06 -22.11 1.83
C LEU A 96 -9.13 -22.43 2.86
N TYR A 97 -9.95 -21.45 3.25
CA TYR A 97 -11.08 -21.66 4.15
C TYR A 97 -12.14 -22.57 3.55
N GLU A 98 -12.49 -22.39 2.26
CA GLU A 98 -13.42 -23.29 1.57
C GLU A 98 -12.91 -24.74 1.55
N LYS A 99 -11.60 -24.93 1.29
CA LYS A 99 -10.98 -26.25 1.32
C LYS A 99 -10.98 -26.86 2.73
N LEU A 100 -10.74 -26.04 3.74
CA LEU A 100 -10.79 -26.48 5.14
C LEU A 100 -12.21 -26.93 5.51
N GLU A 101 -13.22 -26.12 5.21
CA GLU A 101 -14.61 -26.46 5.50
C GLU A 101 -15.04 -27.73 4.75
N ALA A 102 -14.66 -27.87 3.48
CA ALA A 102 -14.91 -29.09 2.71
C ALA A 102 -14.23 -30.32 3.31
N ALA A 103 -12.99 -30.19 3.81
CA ALA A 103 -12.26 -31.26 4.47
C ALA A 103 -12.91 -31.64 5.81
N GLU A 104 -13.32 -30.66 6.63
CA GLU A 104 -14.03 -30.89 7.89
C GLU A 104 -15.36 -31.61 7.66
N ARG A 105 -16.14 -31.18 6.66
CA ARG A 105 -17.37 -31.89 6.25
C ARG A 105 -17.08 -33.33 5.83
N ARG A 106 -16.00 -33.55 5.07
CA ARG A 106 -15.61 -34.89 4.63
C ARG A 106 -15.18 -35.78 5.80
N ILE A 107 -14.45 -35.22 6.78
CA ILE A 107 -14.08 -35.94 8.01
C ILE A 107 -15.34 -36.33 8.78
N ALA A 108 -16.26 -35.39 9.01
CA ALA A 108 -17.51 -35.67 9.70
C ALA A 108 -18.34 -36.75 8.99
N GLU A 109 -18.41 -36.72 7.65
CA GLU A 109 -19.07 -37.78 6.87
C GLU A 109 -18.39 -39.14 7.07
N LEU A 110 -17.06 -39.20 7.04
CA LEU A 110 -16.30 -40.42 7.25
C LEU A 110 -16.44 -40.96 8.68
N GLU A 111 -16.41 -40.09 9.69
CA GLU A 111 -16.61 -40.43 11.10
C GLU A 111 -18.05 -40.88 11.39
N ALA A 112 -19.03 -40.46 10.58
CA ALA A 112 -20.40 -40.93 10.66
C ALA A 112 -20.61 -42.32 10.01
N ARG A 113 -19.72 -42.75 9.10
CA ARG A 113 -19.84 -44.07 8.46
C ARG A 113 -19.61 -45.17 9.49
N ALA A 114 -20.43 -46.21 9.37
CA ALA A 114 -20.33 -47.42 10.17
C ALA A 114 -20.15 -48.63 9.26
N VAL A 115 -19.23 -49.52 9.65
CA VAL A 115 -19.03 -50.82 9.01
C VAL A 115 -20.29 -51.66 9.22
N ASN A 116 -20.77 -52.27 8.15
CA ASN A 116 -21.88 -53.21 8.22
C ASN A 116 -21.33 -54.62 8.41
N LEU A 117 -21.44 -55.15 9.62
CA LEU A 117 -21.03 -56.51 9.95
C LEU A 117 -22.13 -57.17 10.79
N PRO A 118 -23.11 -57.82 10.14
CA PRO A 118 -24.31 -58.28 10.83
C PRO A 118 -23.99 -59.40 11.81
N LYS A 119 -24.58 -59.34 13.00
CA LYS A 119 -24.64 -60.49 13.91
C LYS A 119 -25.68 -61.48 13.40
N ARG A 120 -25.32 -62.76 13.42
CA ARG A 120 -26.20 -63.87 13.05
C ARG A 120 -26.18 -64.92 14.15
N SER A 121 -27.30 -65.61 14.33
CA SER A 121 -27.35 -66.74 15.24
C SER A 121 -26.63 -67.96 14.63
N VAL A 122 -26.22 -68.88 15.50
CA VAL A 122 -25.60 -70.15 15.05
C VAL A 122 -26.54 -70.91 14.11
N ASP A 123 -27.84 -70.97 14.43
CA ASP A 123 -28.83 -71.64 13.58
C ASP A 123 -28.98 -70.95 12.20
N GLU A 124 -28.99 -69.61 12.15
CA GLU A 124 -29.00 -68.86 10.88
C GLU A 124 -27.76 -69.16 10.02
N VAL A 125 -26.59 -69.21 10.65
CA VAL A 125 -25.33 -69.50 9.95
C VAL A 125 -25.31 -70.94 9.45
N MET A 126 -25.79 -71.90 10.24
CA MET A 126 -25.95 -73.30 9.81
C MET A 126 -26.89 -73.38 8.59
N HIS A 127 -28.04 -72.69 8.63
CA HIS A 127 -28.99 -72.68 7.53
C HIS A 127 -28.42 -72.04 6.25
N LEU A 128 -27.68 -70.94 6.37
CA LEU A 128 -27.11 -70.23 5.21
C LEU A 128 -25.92 -70.96 4.60
N SER A 129 -25.10 -71.58 5.44
CA SER A 129 -23.81 -72.14 5.03
C SER A 129 -23.87 -73.63 4.72
N GLY A 130 -24.86 -74.35 5.28
CA GLY A 130 -25.00 -75.81 5.15
C GLY A 130 -23.97 -76.62 5.94
N PHE A 131 -23.15 -75.96 6.77
CA PHE A 131 -22.11 -76.60 7.57
C PHE A 131 -22.60 -77.00 8.97
N SER A 132 -21.75 -77.76 9.68
CA SER A 132 -22.01 -78.23 11.04
C SER A 132 -22.19 -77.11 12.05
N ARG A 133 -22.78 -77.44 13.21
CA ARG A 133 -22.89 -76.54 14.36
C ARG A 133 -21.52 -76.01 14.79
N ASP A 134 -20.50 -76.87 14.89
CA ASP A 134 -19.15 -76.47 15.30
C ASP A 134 -18.55 -75.41 14.36
N TYR A 135 -18.78 -75.53 13.05
CA TYR A 135 -18.36 -74.51 12.09
C TYR A 135 -19.11 -73.19 12.32
N ALA A 136 -20.42 -73.25 12.50
CA ALA A 136 -21.25 -72.07 12.71
C ALA A 136 -20.92 -71.33 14.02
N GLU A 137 -20.63 -72.07 15.10
CA GLU A 137 -20.15 -71.51 16.36
C GLU A 137 -18.80 -70.81 16.20
N GLY A 138 -17.86 -71.43 15.48
CA GLY A 138 -16.57 -70.83 15.14
C GLY A 138 -16.70 -69.56 14.29
N TRP A 139 -17.63 -69.55 13.32
CA TRP A 139 -17.92 -68.36 12.51
C TRP A 139 -18.49 -67.23 13.37
N CYS A 140 -19.47 -67.50 14.23
CA CYS A 140 -20.07 -66.52 15.13
C CYS A 140 -19.02 -65.93 16.09
N ALA A 141 -18.19 -66.77 16.70
CA ALA A 141 -17.10 -66.32 17.57
C ALA A 141 -16.06 -65.46 16.83
N GLY A 142 -15.70 -65.84 15.60
CA GLY A 142 -14.82 -65.05 14.74
C GLY A 142 -15.43 -63.70 14.36
N ASN A 143 -16.73 -63.66 14.07
CA ASN A 143 -17.46 -62.44 13.75
C ASN A 143 -17.55 -61.49 14.96
N ASP A 144 -17.83 -62.01 16.16
CA ASP A 144 -17.83 -61.22 17.39
C ASP A 144 -16.44 -60.64 17.70
N ASN A 145 -15.38 -61.43 17.50
CA ASN A 145 -14.01 -60.94 17.66
C ASN A 145 -13.67 -59.84 16.64
N ALA A 146 -14.07 -60.00 15.38
CA ALA A 146 -13.87 -58.96 14.36
C ALA A 146 -14.61 -57.66 14.72
N ILE A 147 -15.86 -57.75 15.20
CA ILE A 147 -16.62 -56.58 15.69
C ILE A 147 -15.89 -55.91 16.86
N HIS A 148 -15.37 -56.68 17.81
CA HIS A 148 -14.61 -56.19 18.96
C HIS A 148 -13.35 -55.42 18.53
N GLU A 149 -12.54 -56.01 17.64
CA GLU A 149 -11.30 -55.39 17.16
C GLU A 149 -11.58 -54.09 16.36
N ILE A 150 -12.62 -54.09 15.50
CA ILE A 150 -13.02 -52.90 14.74
C ILE A 150 -13.45 -51.76 15.68
N ARG A 151 -14.22 -52.07 16.72
CA ARG A 151 -14.64 -51.08 17.73
C ARG A 151 -13.46 -50.60 18.58
N THR A 152 -12.53 -51.48 18.93
CA THR A 152 -11.29 -51.13 19.64
C THR A 152 -10.42 -50.17 18.82
N ALA A 153 -10.41 -50.30 17.49
CA ALA A 153 -9.77 -49.35 16.59
C ALA A 153 -10.54 -48.01 16.43
N GLY A 154 -11.64 -47.81 17.16
CA GLY A 154 -12.44 -46.58 17.12
C GLY A 154 -13.40 -46.47 15.94
N ILE A 155 -13.60 -47.56 15.18
CA ILE A 155 -14.47 -47.56 14.00
C ILE A 155 -15.88 -48.00 14.41
N LYS A 156 -16.89 -47.25 13.97
CA LYS A 156 -18.29 -47.58 14.22
C LYS A 156 -18.68 -48.85 13.44
N VAL A 157 -19.40 -49.75 14.10
CA VAL A 157 -20.03 -50.93 13.49
C VAL A 157 -21.53 -50.82 13.72
N LYS A 158 -22.34 -51.03 12.68
CA LYS A 158 -23.81 -51.01 12.81
C LYS A 158 -24.27 -52.03 13.86
N GLU A 159 -25.28 -51.66 14.63
CA GLU A 159 -25.97 -52.57 15.56
C GLU A 159 -26.78 -53.63 14.81
#